data_AF-A0A0N0VMI5-F1
#
_entry.id   AF-A0A0N0VMI5-F1
#
_cell.length_a   1.000
_cell.length_b   1.000
_cell.length_c   1.000
_cell.angle_alpha   90.00
_cell.angle_beta   90.00
_cell.angle_gamma   90.00
#
_symmetry.space_group_name_H-M   'P 1'
#
loop_
_entity.id
_entity.type
_entity.pdbx_description
1 polymer ?
#
loop_
_entity_poly.entity_id
_entity_poly.type
_entity_poly.pdbx_seq_one_letter_code
_entity_poly.pdbx_strand_id
1 'polypeptide(L)'
;MQNALPELMVAPNGARRTKEDHPALPITISEIVSTARACNLAGADGIHIHVRDAKGGHILDAGIYREVLRELEIAVPAMQLQITTEAVGKYSAQEQRQLVKDVRPKSVSVSIAEMFLDGNVKDALNFYRWCHDENIAVQHILYGPDDLALMDNRLGITEFTEKHQQMLFVLGRYTKNQQSQPEDLTPFMSWLSGNQWQADWAVCAFGKGETDCSCHAYNLGGKVRIGFENSIWHKNGSIAEDNAARIKEFLTERGTPDER
;
A
#
# COMPACT_ATOMS: atom_id res chain seq x y z
N MET A 1 10.20 17.95 2.09
CA MET A 1 9.73 16.82 1.26
C MET A 1 8.64 16.08 2.02
N GLN A 2 7.43 16.66 2.13
CA GLN A 2 6.41 16.17 3.06
C GLN A 2 5.52 15.04 2.49
N ASN A 3 5.67 14.70 1.19
CA ASN A 3 4.77 13.83 0.44
C ASN A 3 5.50 12.79 -0.46
N ALA A 4 6.74 12.38 -0.16
CA ALA A 4 7.36 11.26 -0.88
C ALA A 4 6.89 9.93 -0.30
N LEU A 5 6.80 8.87 -1.11
CA LEU A 5 6.56 7.52 -0.62
C LEU A 5 7.74 7.05 0.26
N PRO A 6 7.48 6.19 1.26
CA PRO A 6 8.52 5.49 2.00
C PRO A 6 9.28 4.55 1.07
N GLU A 7 10.60 4.44 1.25
CA GLU A 7 11.43 3.51 0.48
C GLU A 7 11.03 2.05 0.74
N LEU A 8 10.68 1.73 1.99
CA LEU A 8 10.30 0.41 2.46
C LEU A 8 9.11 0.50 3.42
N MET A 9 7.93 0.30 2.87
CA MET A 9 6.68 0.26 3.63
C MET A 9 6.34 -1.17 4.06
N VAL A 10 5.97 -1.36 5.32
CA VAL A 10 5.40 -2.64 5.78
C VAL A 10 3.87 -2.66 5.63
N ALA A 11 3.31 -3.72 5.06
CA ALA A 11 1.87 -4.01 5.03
C ALA A 11 1.59 -5.26 5.88
N PRO A 12 1.36 -5.11 7.20
CA PRO A 12 1.59 -6.18 8.14
C PRO A 12 0.42 -7.16 8.28
N ASN A 13 -0.77 -6.84 7.75
CA ASN A 13 -1.95 -7.68 7.94
C ASN A 13 -2.89 -7.77 6.73
N GLY A 14 -3.32 -6.64 6.16
CA GLY A 14 -4.33 -6.60 5.11
C GLY A 14 -5.73 -6.86 5.62
N ALA A 15 -6.67 -7.09 4.71
CA ALA A 15 -8.08 -7.29 5.02
C ALA A 15 -8.55 -8.76 5.14
N ARG A 16 -7.76 -9.74 4.67
CA ARG A 16 -8.24 -11.12 4.50
C ARG A 16 -7.60 -12.16 5.42
N ARG A 17 -6.27 -12.15 5.57
CA ARG A 17 -5.59 -13.15 6.42
C ARG A 17 -6.03 -13.00 7.88
N THR A 18 -5.95 -14.10 8.61
CA THR A 18 -6.30 -14.23 10.03
C THR A 18 -5.18 -14.91 10.81
N LYS A 19 -5.37 -15.07 12.13
CA LYS A 19 -4.44 -15.82 12.98
C LYS A 19 -4.33 -17.31 12.61
N GLU A 20 -5.31 -17.86 11.90
CA GLU A 20 -5.26 -19.23 11.37
C GLU A 20 -4.25 -19.35 10.22
N ASP A 21 -4.10 -18.29 9.42
CA ASP A 21 -3.09 -18.24 8.35
C ASP A 21 -1.68 -18.04 8.92
N HIS A 22 -1.55 -17.19 9.94
CA HIS A 22 -0.28 -16.93 10.60
C HIS A 22 -0.45 -16.42 12.04
N PRO A 23 0.13 -17.07 13.07
CA PRO A 23 -0.07 -16.69 14.47
C PRO A 23 0.49 -15.29 14.79
N ALA A 24 1.55 -14.85 14.10
CA ALA A 24 2.14 -13.52 14.25
C ALA A 24 1.43 -12.40 13.45
N LEU A 25 0.30 -12.68 12.76
CA LEU A 25 -0.45 -11.65 12.05
C LEU A 25 -1.07 -10.65 13.05
N PRO A 26 -0.74 -9.34 13.00
CA PRO A 26 -1.27 -8.38 13.96
C PRO A 26 -2.73 -8.02 13.65
N ILE A 27 -3.60 -8.14 14.66
CA ILE A 27 -5.04 -7.84 14.55
C ILE A 27 -5.42 -6.68 15.46
N THR A 28 -4.98 -6.71 16.73
CA THR A 28 -5.28 -5.64 17.70
C THR A 28 -4.36 -4.44 17.50
N ILE A 29 -4.78 -3.26 17.99
CA ILE A 29 -3.95 -2.04 17.98
C ILE A 29 -2.59 -2.30 18.64
N SER A 30 -2.57 -2.99 19.79
CA SER A 30 -1.33 -3.31 20.52
C SER A 30 -0.37 -4.18 19.72
N GLU A 31 -0.91 -5.14 18.95
CA GLU A 31 -0.11 -5.99 18.06
C GLU A 31 0.39 -5.19 16.86
N ILE A 32 -0.45 -4.35 16.24
CA ILE A 32 -0.06 -3.48 15.12
C ILE A 32 1.08 -2.56 15.55
N VAL A 33 0.98 -1.92 16.73
CA VAL A 33 2.03 -1.05 17.28
C VAL A 33 3.33 -1.82 17.54
N SER A 34 3.23 -3.02 18.12
CA SER A 34 4.40 -3.87 18.38
C SER A 34 5.08 -4.30 17.08
N THR A 35 4.31 -4.70 16.07
CA THR A 35 4.81 -5.01 14.73
C THR A 35 5.45 -3.80 14.06
N ALA A 36 4.81 -2.62 14.14
CA ALA A 36 5.37 -1.40 13.57
C ALA A 36 6.73 -1.05 14.16
N ARG A 37 6.90 -1.14 15.50
CA ARG A 37 8.21 -0.95 16.16
C ARG A 37 9.25 -1.95 15.66
N ALA A 38 8.90 -3.22 15.59
CA ALA A 38 9.82 -4.26 15.12
C ALA A 38 10.25 -4.05 13.66
N CYS A 39 9.30 -3.69 12.78
CA CYS A 39 9.59 -3.38 11.38
C CYS A 39 10.38 -2.08 11.22
N ASN A 40 10.12 -1.05 12.03
CA ASN A 40 10.91 0.18 12.01
C ASN A 40 12.36 -0.07 12.42
N LEU A 41 12.58 -0.83 13.50
CA LEU A 41 13.91 -1.25 13.92
C LEU A 41 14.61 -2.11 12.87
N ALA A 42 13.84 -2.90 12.10
CA ALA A 42 14.37 -3.67 10.98
C ALA A 42 14.71 -2.81 9.76
N GLY A 43 14.19 -1.58 9.64
CA GLY A 43 14.52 -0.64 8.57
C GLY A 43 13.34 -0.15 7.73
N ALA A 44 12.09 -0.49 8.08
CA ALA A 44 10.91 0.06 7.41
C ALA A 44 10.68 1.52 7.82
N ASP A 45 10.40 2.39 6.85
CA ASP A 45 10.15 3.82 7.01
C ASP A 45 8.68 4.21 6.77
N GLY A 46 7.82 3.23 6.47
CA GLY A 46 6.38 3.42 6.37
C GLY A 46 5.58 2.19 6.77
N ILE A 47 4.31 2.39 7.11
CA ILE A 47 3.36 1.31 7.42
C ILE A 47 2.01 1.56 6.74
N HIS A 48 1.49 0.53 6.09
CA HIS A 48 0.15 0.46 5.53
C HIS A 48 -0.75 -0.36 6.45
N ILE A 49 -1.83 0.23 6.96
CA ILE A 49 -2.58 -0.34 8.09
C ILE A 49 -3.99 -0.71 7.67
N HIS A 50 -4.39 -1.94 7.99
CA HIS A 50 -5.79 -2.35 8.08
C HIS A 50 -6.18 -2.52 9.55
N VAL A 51 -7.36 -2.02 9.91
CA VAL A 51 -7.97 -2.26 11.22
C VAL A 51 -9.06 -3.33 11.13
N ARG A 52 -9.24 -4.05 12.23
CA ARG A 52 -10.13 -5.22 12.31
C ARG A 52 -11.19 -5.05 13.40
N ASP A 53 -12.35 -5.64 13.20
CA ASP A 53 -13.37 -5.76 14.25
C ASP A 53 -12.98 -6.82 15.30
N ALA A 54 -13.81 -6.95 16.34
CA ALA A 54 -13.59 -7.91 17.43
C ALA A 54 -13.57 -9.39 16.99
N LYS A 55 -14.07 -9.70 15.78
CA LYS A 55 -14.04 -11.04 15.18
C LYS A 55 -12.88 -11.20 14.18
N GLY A 56 -12.02 -10.19 14.03
CA GLY A 56 -10.93 -10.17 13.05
C GLY A 56 -11.37 -9.75 11.64
N GLY A 57 -12.61 -9.33 11.44
CA GLY A 57 -13.14 -8.90 10.13
C GLY A 57 -12.64 -7.51 9.73
N HIS A 58 -12.42 -7.28 8.44
CA HIS A 58 -11.99 -5.96 7.93
C HIS A 58 -13.06 -4.88 8.11
N ILE A 59 -12.66 -3.74 8.67
CA ILE A 59 -13.55 -2.61 8.90
C ILE A 59 -12.97 -1.25 8.48
N LEU A 60 -13.86 -0.37 8.02
CA LEU A 60 -13.59 1.04 7.78
C LEU A 60 -14.22 1.86 8.91
N ASP A 61 -13.56 1.87 10.08
CA ASP A 61 -14.05 2.58 11.28
C ASP A 61 -13.14 3.76 11.63
N ALA A 62 -13.68 4.98 11.55
CA ALA A 62 -12.91 6.20 11.77
C ALA A 62 -12.39 6.34 13.21
N GLY A 63 -13.10 5.81 14.21
CA GLY A 63 -12.67 5.85 15.60
C GLY A 63 -11.42 4.99 15.81
N ILE A 64 -11.46 3.74 15.36
CA ILE A 64 -10.36 2.79 15.48
C ILE A 64 -9.15 3.26 14.66
N TYR A 65 -9.36 3.81 13.45
CA TYR A 65 -8.26 4.40 12.68
C TYR A 65 -7.59 5.58 13.40
N ARG A 66 -8.36 6.49 14.01
CA ARG A 66 -7.76 7.61 14.76
C ARG A 66 -6.98 7.11 15.98
N GLU A 67 -7.48 6.09 16.67
CA GLU A 67 -6.80 5.48 17.82
C GLU A 67 -5.48 4.83 17.40
N VAL A 68 -5.49 3.94 16.39
CA VAL A 68 -4.26 3.26 15.94
C VAL A 68 -3.24 4.25 15.38
N LEU A 69 -3.67 5.28 14.64
CA LEU A 69 -2.77 6.32 14.14
C LEU A 69 -2.12 7.07 15.31
N ARG A 70 -2.89 7.43 16.35
CA ARG A 70 -2.35 8.13 17.51
C ARG A 70 -1.29 7.32 18.24
N GLU A 71 -1.55 6.03 18.47
CA GLU A 71 -0.60 5.12 19.13
C GLU A 71 0.66 4.92 18.29
N LEU A 72 0.52 4.81 16.96
CA LEU A 72 1.66 4.68 16.05
C LEU A 72 2.50 5.95 15.96
N GLU A 73 1.89 7.14 15.96
CA GLU A 73 2.62 8.42 16.00
C GLU A 73 3.53 8.54 17.22
N ILE A 74 3.12 7.98 18.36
CA ILE A 74 3.95 7.93 19.58
C ILE A 74 5.02 6.84 19.45
N ALA A 75 4.66 5.69 18.89
CA ALA A 75 5.52 4.51 18.87
C ALA A 75 6.64 4.56 17.84
N VAL A 76 6.35 5.09 16.66
CA VAL A 76 7.22 5.11 15.48
C VAL A 76 7.12 6.47 14.78
N PRO A 77 7.49 7.58 15.46
CA PRO A 77 7.25 8.95 14.97
C PRO A 77 7.92 9.29 13.63
N ALA A 78 8.92 8.51 13.22
CA ALA A 78 9.62 8.67 11.95
C ALA A 78 8.96 7.90 10.78
N MET A 79 8.05 6.95 11.06
CA MET A 79 7.39 6.20 10.00
C MET A 79 6.24 7.01 9.38
N GLN A 80 6.10 6.93 8.07
CA GLN A 80 4.87 7.37 7.40
C GLN A 80 3.74 6.39 7.72
N LEU A 81 2.62 6.91 8.20
CA LEU A 81 1.44 6.12 8.54
C LEU A 81 0.40 6.27 7.43
N GLN A 82 0.02 5.17 6.80
CA GLN A 82 -0.95 5.13 5.72
C GLN A 82 -2.14 4.25 6.10
N ILE A 83 -3.35 4.81 6.02
CA ILE A 83 -4.58 4.01 6.13
C ILE A 83 -4.99 3.44 4.77
N THR A 84 -5.77 2.37 4.78
CA THR A 84 -6.40 1.84 3.57
C THR A 84 -7.81 2.39 3.37
N THR A 85 -8.30 2.35 2.13
CA THR A 85 -9.73 2.42 1.84
C THR A 85 -10.29 1.10 1.32
N GLU A 86 -9.55 -0.03 1.33
CA GLU A 86 -9.94 -1.28 0.63
C GLU A 86 -11.41 -1.65 0.85
N ALA A 87 -12.16 -1.80 -0.25
CA ALA A 87 -13.60 -2.06 -0.19
C ALA A 87 -13.93 -3.50 0.26
N VAL A 88 -13.09 -4.47 -0.11
CA VAL A 88 -13.33 -5.93 0.04
C VAL A 88 -14.72 -6.40 -0.40
N GLY A 89 -15.36 -5.69 -1.33
CA GLY A 89 -16.74 -5.94 -1.75
C GLY A 89 -17.80 -5.64 -0.68
N LYS A 90 -17.43 -4.96 0.40
CA LYS A 90 -18.30 -4.57 1.52
C LYS A 90 -18.62 -3.08 1.52
N TYR A 91 -17.67 -2.23 1.13
CA TYR A 91 -17.80 -0.77 1.19
C TYR A 91 -17.96 -0.16 -0.20
N SER A 92 -18.89 0.78 -0.32
CA SER A 92 -19.08 1.62 -1.50
C SER A 92 -17.99 2.69 -1.60
N ALA A 93 -17.79 3.23 -2.79
CA ALA A 93 -16.86 4.35 -2.99
C ALA A 93 -17.25 5.59 -2.16
N GLN A 94 -18.54 5.79 -1.88
CA GLN A 94 -19.00 6.83 -0.97
C GLN A 94 -18.51 6.61 0.47
N GLU A 95 -18.64 5.39 1.00
CA GLU A 95 -18.16 5.04 2.35
C GLU A 95 -16.63 5.15 2.44
N GLN A 96 -15.91 4.73 1.38
CA GLN A 96 -14.46 4.90 1.28
C GLN A 96 -14.06 6.38 1.39
N ARG A 97 -14.71 7.27 0.63
CA ARG A 97 -14.47 8.73 0.69
C ARG A 97 -14.82 9.30 2.06
N GLN A 98 -15.93 8.86 2.64
CA GLN A 98 -16.39 9.35 3.94
C GLN A 98 -15.41 8.98 5.06
N LEU A 99 -14.87 7.75 5.04
CA LEU A 99 -13.84 7.33 6.00
C LEU A 99 -12.66 8.31 6.02
N VAL A 100 -12.12 8.67 4.85
CA VAL A 100 -10.97 9.57 4.77
C VAL A 100 -11.32 10.96 5.28
N LYS A 101 -12.54 11.47 4.99
CA LYS A 101 -13.03 12.74 5.52
C LYS A 101 -13.16 12.74 7.03
N ASP A 102 -13.60 11.63 7.60
CA ASP A 102 -13.73 11.48 9.04
C ASP A 102 -12.34 11.36 9.69
N VAL A 103 -11.49 10.45 9.20
CA VAL A 103 -10.16 10.22 9.80
C VAL A 103 -9.21 11.40 9.61
N ARG A 104 -9.24 12.06 8.44
CA ARG A 104 -8.29 13.09 8.00
C ARG A 104 -6.82 12.65 8.17
N PRO A 105 -6.42 11.51 7.56
CA PRO A 105 -5.08 10.97 7.72
C PRO A 105 -4.04 11.83 6.99
N LYS A 106 -2.76 11.69 7.34
CA LYS A 106 -1.65 12.27 6.55
C LYS A 106 -1.46 11.55 5.22
N SER A 107 -1.74 10.23 5.17
CA SER A 107 -1.62 9.42 3.96
C SER A 107 -2.69 8.34 3.88
N VAL A 108 -3.16 8.07 2.67
CA VAL A 108 -4.17 7.07 2.37
C VAL A 108 -3.85 6.35 1.06
N SER A 109 -4.11 5.05 0.99
CA SER A 109 -4.11 4.32 -0.29
C SER A 109 -5.52 4.23 -0.87
N VAL A 110 -5.66 4.46 -2.17
CA VAL A 110 -6.94 4.43 -2.89
C VAL A 110 -6.81 3.58 -4.14
N SER A 111 -7.61 2.52 -4.26
CA SER A 111 -7.78 1.81 -5.53
C SER A 111 -8.53 2.67 -6.52
N ILE A 112 -7.92 2.92 -7.69
CA ILE A 112 -8.53 3.67 -8.78
C ILE A 112 -9.81 2.97 -9.24
N ALA A 113 -9.76 1.64 -9.42
CA ALA A 113 -10.93 0.85 -9.82
C ALA A 113 -12.09 0.98 -8.83
N GLU A 114 -11.82 0.87 -7.52
CA GLU A 114 -12.87 0.95 -6.50
C GLU A 114 -13.44 2.36 -6.36
N MET A 115 -12.58 3.38 -6.38
CA MET A 115 -12.99 4.78 -6.17
C MET A 115 -13.93 5.30 -7.26
N PHE A 116 -13.79 4.78 -8.49
CA PHE A 116 -14.62 5.15 -9.64
C PHE A 116 -15.70 4.10 -9.98
N LEU A 117 -15.85 3.03 -9.18
CA LEU A 117 -16.73 1.89 -9.47
C LEU A 117 -18.21 2.29 -9.57
N ASP A 118 -18.65 3.26 -8.78
CA ASP A 118 -20.04 3.74 -8.74
C ASP A 118 -20.43 4.63 -9.93
N GLY A 119 -19.48 4.93 -10.83
CA GLY A 119 -19.67 5.82 -11.97
C GLY A 119 -19.82 7.30 -11.61
N ASN A 120 -19.74 7.66 -10.32
CA ASN A 120 -19.87 9.03 -9.85
C ASN A 120 -18.53 9.77 -9.94
N VAL A 121 -18.11 10.03 -11.19
CA VAL A 121 -16.84 10.68 -11.51
C VAL A 121 -16.71 12.04 -10.81
N LYS A 122 -17.79 12.82 -10.72
CA LYS A 122 -17.76 14.14 -10.08
C LYS A 122 -17.36 14.06 -8.61
N ASP A 123 -17.94 13.14 -7.85
CA ASP A 123 -17.64 13.03 -6.42
C ASP A 123 -16.27 12.43 -6.16
N ALA A 124 -15.80 11.51 -7.01
CA ALA A 124 -14.42 11.03 -6.97
C ALA A 124 -13.43 12.18 -7.22
N LEU A 125 -13.63 12.99 -8.26
CA LEU A 125 -12.75 14.13 -8.54
C LEU A 125 -12.78 15.19 -7.43
N ASN A 126 -13.95 15.47 -6.86
CA ASN A 126 -14.06 16.36 -5.70
C ASN A 126 -13.33 15.81 -4.48
N PHE A 127 -13.32 14.49 -4.29
CA PHE A 127 -12.56 13.85 -3.23
C PHE A 127 -11.04 14.01 -3.44
N TYR A 128 -10.52 13.78 -4.65
CA TYR A 128 -9.10 13.99 -4.94
C TYR A 128 -8.67 15.45 -4.76
N ARG A 129 -9.49 16.40 -5.24
CA ARG A 129 -9.25 17.83 -5.00
C ARG A 129 -9.22 18.14 -3.51
N TRP A 130 -10.19 17.65 -2.75
CA TRP A 130 -10.23 17.86 -1.31
C TRP A 130 -9.01 17.26 -0.60
N CYS A 131 -8.55 16.05 -0.98
CA CYS A 131 -7.32 15.48 -0.44
C CYS A 131 -6.10 16.36 -0.73
N HIS A 132 -6.01 16.92 -1.94
CA HIS A 132 -4.96 17.87 -2.29
C HIS A 132 -5.01 19.13 -1.41
N ASP A 133 -6.17 19.77 -1.30
CA ASP A 133 -6.38 20.99 -0.50
C ASP A 133 -6.03 20.77 0.99
N GLU A 134 -6.27 19.56 1.50
CA GLU A 134 -5.99 19.16 2.88
C GLU A 134 -4.58 18.58 3.09
N ASN A 135 -3.74 18.57 2.05
CA ASN A 135 -2.39 17.99 2.06
C ASN A 135 -2.36 16.51 2.49
N ILE A 136 -3.36 15.73 2.06
CA ILE A 136 -3.43 14.29 2.28
C ILE A 136 -2.71 13.59 1.12
N ALA A 137 -1.64 12.86 1.43
CA ALA A 137 -0.90 12.09 0.42
C ALA A 137 -1.69 10.85 -0.01
N VAL A 138 -2.14 10.82 -1.28
CA VAL A 138 -2.89 9.70 -1.85
C VAL A 138 -1.98 8.80 -2.68
N GLN A 139 -1.84 7.53 -2.26
CA GLN A 139 -1.20 6.48 -3.05
C GLN A 139 -2.23 5.71 -3.87
N HIS A 140 -2.07 5.70 -5.19
CA HIS A 140 -3.01 5.10 -6.13
C HIS A 140 -2.67 3.63 -6.33
N ILE A 141 -3.57 2.74 -5.92
CA ILE A 141 -3.43 1.28 -6.12
C ILE A 141 -3.89 0.93 -7.54
N LEU A 142 -3.02 0.24 -8.27
CA LEU A 142 -3.16 -0.10 -9.69
C LEU A 142 -2.87 -1.59 -9.87
N TYR A 143 -3.87 -2.36 -10.29
CA TYR A 143 -3.76 -3.81 -10.47
C TYR A 143 -3.37 -4.22 -11.90
N GLY A 144 -3.42 -3.29 -12.86
CA GLY A 144 -3.04 -3.56 -14.24
C GLY A 144 -3.25 -2.38 -15.20
N PRO A 145 -3.08 -2.63 -16.51
CA PRO A 145 -3.18 -1.60 -17.56
C PRO A 145 -4.52 -0.85 -17.60
N ASP A 146 -5.62 -1.53 -17.29
CA ASP A 146 -6.95 -0.91 -17.28
C ASP A 146 -7.05 0.18 -16.19
N ASP A 147 -6.43 -0.05 -15.02
CA ASP A 147 -6.40 0.94 -13.94
C ASP A 147 -5.50 2.12 -14.30
N LEU A 148 -4.38 1.86 -15.00
CA LEU A 148 -3.50 2.91 -15.53
C LEU A 148 -4.24 3.79 -16.54
N ALA A 149 -4.97 3.19 -17.47
CA ALA A 149 -5.79 3.92 -18.43
C ALA A 149 -6.93 4.68 -17.74
N LEU A 150 -7.57 4.10 -16.72
CA LEU A 150 -8.60 4.77 -15.94
C LEU A 150 -8.02 5.97 -15.18
N MET A 151 -6.85 5.81 -14.54
CA MET A 151 -6.14 6.89 -13.86
C MET A 151 -5.78 8.01 -14.83
N ASP A 152 -5.22 7.70 -16.00
CA ASP A 152 -4.88 8.68 -17.02
C ASP A 152 -6.10 9.50 -17.48
N ASN A 153 -7.17 8.80 -17.84
CA ASN A 153 -8.39 9.43 -18.35
C ASN A 153 -9.14 10.28 -17.32
N ARG A 154 -9.01 9.96 -16.01
CA ARG A 154 -9.74 10.66 -14.95
C ARG A 154 -8.91 11.74 -14.27
N LEU A 155 -7.64 11.44 -14.02
CA LEU A 155 -6.75 12.26 -13.20
C LEU A 155 -5.72 13.02 -14.04
N GLY A 156 -5.37 12.56 -15.24
CA GLY A 156 -4.31 13.16 -16.08
C GLY A 156 -4.56 14.58 -16.59
N ILE A 157 -5.77 15.13 -16.39
CA ILE A 157 -6.18 16.47 -16.86
C ILE A 157 -6.42 17.43 -15.67
N THR A 158 -6.13 17.02 -14.43
CA THR A 158 -6.50 17.80 -13.25
C THR A 158 -5.35 18.67 -12.73
N GLU A 159 -5.69 19.87 -12.25
CA GLU A 159 -4.73 20.86 -11.71
C GLU A 159 -4.08 20.42 -10.39
N PHE A 160 -4.76 19.56 -9.63
CA PHE A 160 -4.36 19.08 -8.30
C PHE A 160 -3.63 17.73 -8.35
N THR A 161 -3.53 17.11 -9.52
CA THR A 161 -2.62 16.01 -9.74
C THR A 161 -1.26 16.57 -10.12
N GLU A 162 -0.52 17.03 -9.12
CA GLU A 162 0.86 17.48 -9.31
C GLU A 162 1.69 16.41 -10.02
N LYS A 163 2.79 16.84 -10.63
CA LYS A 163 3.74 15.98 -11.36
C LYS A 163 4.44 14.90 -10.51
N HIS A 164 4.05 14.63 -9.27
CA HIS A 164 4.64 13.57 -8.44
C HIS A 164 3.56 12.73 -7.78
N GLN A 165 2.91 11.90 -8.59
CA GLN A 165 1.82 11.05 -8.14
C GLN A 165 2.35 9.78 -7.50
N GLN A 166 1.81 9.45 -6.33
CA GLN A 166 2.18 8.23 -5.64
C GLN A 166 1.42 7.06 -6.26
N MET A 167 2.14 6.09 -6.79
CA MET A 167 1.56 4.89 -7.42
C MET A 167 1.98 3.62 -6.67
N LEU A 168 1.08 2.65 -6.59
CA LEU A 168 1.37 1.31 -6.10
C LEU A 168 0.96 0.29 -7.16
N PHE A 169 1.95 -0.37 -7.75
CA PHE A 169 1.73 -1.45 -8.71
C PHE A 169 1.55 -2.76 -7.96
N VAL A 170 0.40 -3.40 -8.15
CA VAL A 170 0.06 -4.65 -7.47
C VAL A 170 0.30 -5.83 -8.37
N LEU A 171 1.28 -6.65 -8.02
CA LEU A 171 1.66 -7.84 -8.80
C LEU A 171 1.03 -9.09 -8.20
N GLY A 172 0.52 -9.98 -9.05
CA GLY A 172 0.02 -11.28 -8.65
C GLY A 172 -1.32 -11.30 -7.92
N ARG A 173 -2.04 -10.18 -7.73
CA ARG A 173 -3.32 -10.20 -6.97
C ARG A 173 -4.42 -11.04 -7.65
N TYR A 174 -4.54 -10.94 -8.96
CA TYR A 174 -5.58 -11.62 -9.75
C TYR A 174 -5.05 -12.82 -10.55
N THR A 175 -3.78 -13.17 -10.36
CA THR A 175 -3.21 -14.38 -10.96
C THR A 175 -3.70 -15.63 -10.21
N LYS A 176 -3.60 -16.79 -10.86
CA LYS A 176 -3.94 -18.07 -10.24
C LYS A 176 -3.10 -18.26 -8.97
N ASN A 177 -3.76 -18.52 -7.84
CA ASN A 177 -3.15 -18.72 -6.52
C ASN A 177 -2.39 -17.51 -5.94
N GLN A 178 -2.65 -16.30 -6.45
CA GLN A 178 -2.03 -15.07 -5.99
C GLN A 178 -0.49 -15.13 -5.96
N GLN A 179 0.11 -15.47 -7.10
CA GLN A 179 1.56 -15.54 -7.26
C GLN A 179 2.03 -14.45 -8.21
N SER A 180 3.03 -13.68 -7.80
CA SER A 180 3.71 -12.70 -8.63
C SER A 180 5.00 -13.25 -9.22
N GLN A 181 5.40 -12.70 -10.36
CA GLN A 181 6.73 -12.86 -10.94
C GLN A 181 7.30 -11.47 -11.31
N PRO A 182 8.64 -11.28 -11.34
CA PRO A 182 9.23 -10.00 -11.69
C PRO A 182 8.73 -9.42 -13.02
N GLU A 183 8.44 -10.29 -14.00
CA GLU A 183 7.94 -9.89 -15.32
C GLU A 183 6.56 -9.23 -15.27
N ASP A 184 5.77 -9.44 -14.21
CA ASP A 184 4.47 -8.81 -14.01
C ASP A 184 4.60 -7.27 -13.89
N LEU A 185 5.80 -6.75 -13.61
CA LEU A 185 6.08 -5.31 -13.54
C LEU A 185 6.19 -4.66 -14.93
N THR A 186 6.46 -5.46 -15.97
CA THR A 186 6.74 -4.99 -17.34
C THR A 186 5.65 -4.08 -17.92
N PRO A 187 4.33 -4.39 -17.79
CA PRO A 187 3.27 -3.55 -18.32
C PRO A 187 3.25 -2.15 -17.68
N PHE A 188 3.55 -2.05 -16.39
CA PHE A 188 3.59 -0.77 -15.67
C PHE A 188 4.77 0.09 -16.13
N MET A 189 5.95 -0.52 -16.28
CA MET A 189 7.15 0.19 -16.77
C MET A 189 7.01 0.65 -18.22
N SER A 190 6.44 -0.20 -19.07
CA SER A 190 6.10 0.16 -20.45
C SER A 190 5.13 1.34 -20.50
N TRP A 191 4.13 1.36 -19.62
CA TRP A 191 3.20 2.47 -19.54
C TRP A 191 3.87 3.76 -19.04
N LEU A 192 4.66 3.70 -17.96
CA LEU A 192 5.37 4.88 -17.43
C LEU A 192 6.30 5.50 -18.47
N SER A 193 7.06 4.69 -19.20
CA SER A 193 7.98 5.18 -20.25
C SER A 193 7.25 5.78 -21.46
N GLY A 194 6.04 5.31 -21.77
CA GLY A 194 5.23 5.79 -22.89
C GLY A 194 4.39 7.04 -22.59
N ASN A 195 4.25 7.42 -21.31
CA ASN A 195 3.39 8.52 -20.88
C ASN A 195 4.18 9.59 -20.11
N GLN A 196 3.62 10.79 -19.97
CA GLN A 196 4.30 11.95 -19.36
C GLN A 196 4.19 11.97 -17.81
N TRP A 197 3.87 10.84 -17.18
CA TRP A 197 3.72 10.76 -15.74
C TRP A 197 5.09 10.74 -15.06
N GLN A 198 5.31 11.69 -14.16
CA GLN A 198 6.37 11.62 -13.17
C GLN A 198 5.76 10.99 -11.90
N ALA A 199 6.05 9.71 -11.68
CA ALA A 199 5.47 8.97 -10.58
C ALA A 199 6.52 8.65 -9.51
N ASP A 200 6.15 8.86 -8.25
CA ASP A 200 6.82 8.21 -7.13
C ASP A 200 6.11 6.87 -6.91
N TRP A 201 6.77 5.76 -7.23
CA TRP A 201 6.09 4.47 -7.35
C TRP A 201 6.68 3.41 -6.45
N ALA A 202 5.81 2.52 -5.97
CA ALA A 202 6.16 1.35 -5.21
C ALA A 202 5.52 0.09 -5.80
N VAL A 203 6.09 -1.08 -5.47
CA VAL A 203 5.51 -2.39 -5.78
C VAL A 203 5.02 -3.09 -4.53
N CYS A 204 3.87 -3.74 -4.66
CA CYS A 204 3.34 -4.71 -3.71
C CYS A 204 3.12 -6.04 -4.48
N ALA A 205 3.73 -7.13 -4.02
CA ALA A 205 3.76 -8.39 -4.77
C ALA A 205 3.21 -9.55 -3.92
N PHE A 206 2.23 -10.28 -4.46
CA PHE A 206 1.56 -11.36 -3.73
C PHE A 206 2.27 -12.72 -3.89
N GLY A 207 2.32 -13.48 -2.79
CA GLY A 207 2.78 -14.86 -2.82
C GLY A 207 4.29 -15.03 -2.71
N LYS A 208 4.81 -16.19 -3.14
CA LYS A 208 6.21 -16.58 -2.91
C LYS A 208 7.21 -15.71 -3.67
N GLY A 209 6.77 -15.07 -4.75
CA GLY A 209 7.59 -14.16 -5.55
C GLY A 209 7.75 -12.76 -4.96
N GLU A 210 7.20 -12.45 -3.76
CA GLU A 210 7.26 -11.09 -3.18
C GLU A 210 8.68 -10.54 -3.13
N THR A 211 9.66 -11.32 -2.62
CA THR A 211 11.04 -10.85 -2.48
C THR A 211 11.69 -10.58 -3.83
N ASP A 212 11.57 -11.51 -4.80
CA ASP A 212 12.17 -11.35 -6.12
C ASP A 212 11.58 -10.16 -6.87
N CYS A 213 10.26 -9.98 -6.80
CA CYS A 213 9.57 -8.82 -7.37
C CYS A 213 10.02 -7.51 -6.71
N SER A 214 10.14 -7.51 -5.38
CA SER A 214 10.56 -6.33 -4.62
C SER A 214 12.00 -5.94 -4.93
N CYS A 215 12.93 -6.90 -4.99
CA CYS A 215 14.31 -6.65 -5.39
C CYS A 215 14.40 -6.14 -6.83
N HIS A 216 13.65 -6.74 -7.76
CA HIS A 216 13.59 -6.28 -9.14
C HIS A 216 13.08 -4.83 -9.25
N ALA A 217 11.98 -4.50 -8.57
CA ALA A 217 11.43 -3.15 -8.53
C ALA A 217 12.41 -2.13 -7.94
N TYR A 218 13.07 -2.49 -6.84
CA TYR A 218 14.07 -1.64 -6.19
C TYR A 218 15.25 -1.31 -7.09
N ASN A 219 15.75 -2.31 -7.86
CA ASN A 219 16.84 -2.12 -8.81
C ASN A 219 16.45 -1.26 -10.02
N LEU A 220 15.15 -1.13 -10.32
CA LEU A 220 14.62 -0.21 -11.32
C LEU A 220 14.34 1.19 -10.76
N GLY A 221 14.73 1.46 -9.51
CA GLY A 221 14.54 2.75 -8.84
C GLY A 221 13.16 2.94 -8.20
N GLY A 222 12.37 1.87 -8.09
CA GLY A 222 11.10 1.88 -7.38
C GLY A 222 11.25 1.63 -5.88
N LYS A 223 10.18 1.90 -5.15
CA LYS A 223 10.05 1.61 -3.72
C LYS A 223 9.27 0.32 -3.51
N VAL A 224 9.17 -0.16 -2.27
CA VAL A 224 8.53 -1.46 -2.01
C VAL A 224 7.58 -1.42 -0.83
N ARG A 225 6.51 -2.21 -0.94
CA ARG A 225 5.54 -2.48 0.13
C ARG A 225 5.49 -3.98 0.39
N ILE A 226 6.00 -4.41 1.54
CA ILE A 226 6.25 -5.81 1.88
C ILE A 226 5.50 -6.18 3.16
N GLY A 227 4.99 -7.41 3.27
CA GLY A 227 4.50 -7.93 4.54
C GLY A 227 3.38 -8.94 4.38
N PHE A 228 2.84 -9.38 5.53
CA PHE A 228 1.86 -10.46 5.60
C PHE A 228 0.52 -10.13 4.95
N GLU A 229 0.26 -8.88 4.55
CA GLU A 229 -0.83 -8.58 3.62
C GLU A 229 -0.63 -9.22 2.24
N ASN A 230 0.62 -9.30 1.77
CA ASN A 230 0.93 -9.77 0.43
C ASN A 230 1.50 -11.20 0.48
N SER A 231 2.47 -11.45 1.37
CA SER A 231 3.14 -12.73 1.52
C SER A 231 3.61 -13.03 2.94
N ILE A 232 3.55 -14.31 3.30
CA ILE A 232 4.11 -14.86 4.54
C ILE A 232 5.40 -15.66 4.27
N TRP A 233 5.87 -15.70 3.02
CA TRP A 233 6.94 -16.59 2.60
C TRP A 233 8.26 -15.83 2.51
N HIS A 234 9.31 -16.44 3.04
CA HIS A 234 10.69 -16.16 2.66
C HIS A 234 10.97 -16.59 1.23
N LYS A 235 12.00 -15.98 0.60
CA LYS A 235 12.43 -16.31 -0.76
C LYS A 235 12.80 -17.79 -0.92
N ASN A 236 13.40 -18.38 0.12
CA ASN A 236 13.73 -19.80 0.15
C ASN A 236 12.51 -20.74 0.29
N GLY A 237 11.30 -20.19 0.38
CA GLY A 237 10.05 -20.94 0.50
C GLY A 237 9.66 -21.35 1.92
N SER A 238 10.42 -20.96 2.95
CA SER A 238 10.00 -21.10 4.35
C SER A 238 8.99 -20.01 4.74
N ILE A 239 8.22 -20.24 5.81
CA ILE A 239 7.30 -19.23 6.35
C ILE A 239 8.08 -18.30 7.27
N ALA A 240 7.89 -16.99 7.10
CA ALA A 240 8.54 -15.97 7.91
C ALA A 240 7.94 -15.91 9.33
N GLU A 241 8.80 -15.77 10.34
CA GLU A 241 8.36 -15.74 11.75
C GLU A 241 7.44 -14.54 12.06
N ASP A 242 7.72 -13.39 11.47
CA ASP A 242 6.96 -12.16 11.61
C ASP A 242 7.21 -11.22 10.41
N ASN A 243 6.55 -10.05 10.42
CA ASN A 243 6.76 -9.03 9.39
C ASN A 243 8.17 -8.44 9.42
N ALA A 244 8.84 -8.36 10.59
CA ALA A 244 10.19 -7.81 10.67
C ALA A 244 11.22 -8.72 10.00
N ALA A 245 11.02 -10.04 10.02
CA ALA A 245 11.81 -11.00 9.27
C ALA A 245 11.68 -10.80 7.76
N ARG A 246 10.48 -10.46 7.25
CA ARG A 246 10.28 -10.09 5.84
C ARG A 246 11.07 -8.83 5.46
N ILE A 247 11.02 -7.80 6.31
CA ILE A 247 11.78 -6.56 6.12
C ILE A 247 13.29 -6.83 6.08
N LYS A 248 13.82 -7.61 7.02
CA LYS A 248 15.25 -7.97 7.07
C LYS A 248 15.68 -8.78 5.85
N GLU A 249 14.86 -9.74 5.41
CA GLU A 249 15.17 -10.51 4.20
C GLU A 249 15.30 -9.60 2.99
N PHE A 250 14.33 -8.72 2.74
CA PHE A 250 14.40 -7.78 1.62
C PHE A 250 15.67 -6.93 1.66
N LEU A 251 16.00 -6.36 2.82
CA LEU A 251 17.21 -5.56 2.98
C LEU A 251 18.50 -6.34 2.70
N THR A 252 18.50 -7.64 2.97
CA THR A 252 19.62 -8.55 2.68
C THR A 252 19.69 -8.91 1.20
N GLU A 253 18.54 -9.18 0.58
CA GLU A 253 18.43 -9.70 -0.79
C GLU A 253 18.43 -8.62 -1.88
N ARG A 254 18.08 -7.36 -1.57
CA ARG A 254 17.88 -6.30 -2.58
C ARG A 254 19.15 -5.87 -3.32
N GLY A 255 20.33 -6.24 -2.81
CA GLY A 255 21.61 -5.74 -3.32
C GLY A 255 21.79 -4.24 -3.08
N THR A 256 22.90 -3.69 -3.54
CA THR A 256 23.06 -2.23 -3.69
C THR A 256 22.51 -1.84 -5.05
N PRO A 257 21.74 -0.74 -5.19
CA PRO A 257 21.47 -0.18 -6.49
C PRO A 257 22.83 0.07 -7.16
N ASP A 258 23.06 -0.46 -8.37
CA ASP A 258 24.24 -0.08 -9.14
C ASP A 258 24.32 1.46 -9.16
N GLU A 259 25.51 1.98 -8.83
CA GLU A 259 25.77 3.40 -8.57
C GLU A 259 25.07 4.29 -9.62
N ARG A 260 24.09 5.09 -9.17
CA ARG A 260 23.35 6.06 -9.99
C ARG A 260 24.21 7.24 -10.40
#